data_AF-A0A091BPB9-F1
#
_entry.id   AF-A0A091BPB9-F1
#
_cell.length_a   1.000
_cell.length_b   1.000
_cell.length_c   1.000
_cell.angle_alpha   90.00
_cell.angle_beta   90.00
_cell.angle_gamma   90.00
#
_symmetry.space_group_name_H-M   'P 1'
#
loop_
_entity.id
_entity.type
_entity.pdbx_description
1 polymer ?
#
loop_
_entity_poly.entity_id
_entity_poly.type
_entity_poly.pdbx_seq_one_letter_code
_entity_poly.pdbx_strand_id
1 'polypeptide(L)' 'MKKYFKENQVYTVPEGSELEVQLIADGFEVLELKQEVVEEQEEKPKRTKRSKNEGE' A
#
# COMPACT_ATOMS: atom_id res chain seq x y z
N MET A 1 -2.60 0.65 -12.48
CA MET A 1 -2.57 2.12 -12.25
C MET A 1 -1.36 2.41 -11.40
N LYS A 2 -0.53 3.37 -11.79
CA LYS A 2 0.69 3.75 -11.05
C LYS A 2 0.39 4.94 -10.14
N LYS A 3 1.07 4.98 -9.00
CA LYS A 3 1.04 6.13 -8.10
C LYS A 3 2.32 6.93 -8.26
N TYR A 4 2.22 8.23 -8.14
CA TYR A 4 3.31 9.18 -8.27
C TYR A 4 3.31 10.09 -7.04
N PHE A 5 4.48 10.36 -6.46
CA PHE A 5 4.64 11.18 -5.27
C PHE A 5 5.65 12.31 -5.48
N LYS A 6 5.30 13.49 -4.99
CA LYS A 6 6.18 14.67 -4.93
C LYS A 6 5.65 15.62 -3.87
N GLU A 7 6.51 16.13 -3.00
CA GLU A 7 6.17 17.21 -2.05
C GLU A 7 4.85 16.99 -1.30
N ASN A 8 4.64 15.80 -0.73
CA ASN A 8 3.42 15.39 -0.01
C ASN A 8 2.13 15.27 -0.86
N GLN A 9 2.24 15.34 -2.18
CA GLN A 9 1.14 15.08 -3.12
C GLN A 9 1.24 13.67 -3.70
N VAL A 10 0.09 13.01 -3.89
CA VAL A 10 0.00 11.69 -4.50
C VAL A 10 -1.00 11.73 -5.66
N TYR A 11 -0.53 11.36 -6.85
CA TYR A 11 -1.39 11.16 -8.02
C TYR A 11 -1.47 9.69 -8.37
N THR A 12 -2.65 9.24 -8.79
CA THR A 12 -2.84 7.88 -9.34
C THR A 12 -3.20 8.03 -10.81
N VAL A 13 -2.38 7.47 -11.70
CA VAL A 13 -2.58 7.57 -13.15
C VAL A 13 -2.65 6.20 -13.82
N PRO A 14 -3.42 6.06 -14.91
CA PRO A 14 -3.35 4.88 -15.77
C PRO A 14 -2.00 4.83 -16.49
N GLU A 15 -1.49 3.62 -16.73
CA GLU A 15 -0.27 3.43 -17.52
C GLU A 15 -0.47 3.94 -18.95
N GLY A 16 0.53 4.65 -19.48
CA GLY A 16 0.46 5.21 -20.84
C GLY A 16 -0.51 6.39 -20.98
N SER A 17 -0.98 6.98 -19.88
CA SER A 17 -1.70 8.26 -19.93
C SER A 17 -0.74 9.42 -20.14
N GLU A 18 -1.20 10.47 -20.83
CA GLU A 18 -0.43 11.71 -21.01
C GLU A 18 -0.02 12.33 -19.65
N LEU A 19 -0.87 12.17 -18.62
CA LEU A 19 -0.56 12.56 -17.25
C LEU A 19 0.68 11.84 -16.67
N GLU A 20 0.97 10.60 -17.08
CA GLU A 20 2.18 9.87 -16.66
C GLU A 20 3.44 10.62 -17.11
N VAL A 21 3.48 11.05 -18.37
CA VAL A 21 4.59 11.79 -18.96
C VAL A 21 4.75 13.16 -18.29
N GLN A 22 3.65 13.84 -17.99
CA GLN A 22 3.67 15.13 -17.31
C GLN A 22 4.20 15.00 -15.88
N LEU A 23 3.77 13.98 -15.13
CA LEU A 23 4.26 13.71 -13.78
C LEU A 23 5.76 13.40 -13.79
N ILE A 24 6.23 12.57 -14.73
CA ILE A 24 7.67 12.28 -14.89
C ILE A 24 8.45 13.55 -15.26
N ALA A 25 7.93 14.38 -16.18
CA ALA A 25 8.56 15.64 -16.59
C ALA A 25 8.61 16.67 -15.46
N ASP A 26 7.60 16.69 -14.58
CA ASP A 26 7.56 17.55 -13.39
C ASP A 26 8.47 17.04 -12.25
N GLY A 27 8.98 15.80 -12.38
CA GLY A 27 9.88 15.18 -11.42
C GLY A 27 9.15 14.43 -10.29
N PHE A 28 7.92 13.99 -10.52
CA PHE A 28 7.27 13.06 -9.61
C PHE A 28 7.95 11.70 -9.66
N GLU A 29 8.19 11.13 -8.48
CA GLU A 29 8.73 9.77 -8.36
C GLU A 29 7.60 8.75 -8.39
N VAL A 30 7.80 7.63 -9.08
CA VAL A 30 6.83 6.53 -9.07
C VAL A 30 6.80 5.96 -7.65
N LEU A 31 5.66 6.14 -6.99
CA LEU A 31 5.34 5.46 -5.75
C LEU A 31 4.93 4.02 -6.10
N GLU A 32 5.90 3.24 -6.56
CA GLU A 32 5.72 1.82 -6.79
C GLU A 32 5.20 1.20 -5.49
N LEU A 33 4.14 0.41 -5.61
CA LEU A 33 3.58 -0.42 -4.54
C LEU A 33 4.60 -1.47 -4.12
N LYS A 34 5.71 -1.05 -3.51
CA LYS A 34 6.68 -1.90 -2.79
C LYS A 34 6.05 -2.55 -1.54
N GLN A 35 4.72 -2.54 -1.42
CA GLN A 35 3.97 -3.20 -0.36
C GLN A 35 3.56 -4.64 -0.73
N GLU A 36 3.73 -5.12 -1.97
CA GLU A 36 3.46 -6.55 -2.27
C GLU A 36 4.65 -7.48 -1.97
N VAL A 37 5.70 -7.01 -1.28
CA VAL A 37 6.83 -7.87 -0.85
C VAL A 37 7.04 -7.85 0.67
N VAL A 38 6.15 -7.21 1.43
CA VAL A 38 6.18 -7.24 2.92
C VAL A 38 4.89 -7.86 3.47
N GLU A 39 4.42 -8.94 2.86
CA GLU A 39 3.35 -9.78 3.43
C GLU A 39 3.71 -11.28 3.40
N GLU A 40 5.00 -11.64 3.51
CA GLU A 40 5.38 -13.06 3.75
C GLU A 40 6.22 -13.29 5.02
N GLN A 41 6.56 -12.25 5.78
CA GLN A 41 7.22 -12.44 7.07
C GLN A 41 6.62 -11.53 8.13
N GLU A 42 5.60 -12.06 8.81
CA GLU A 42 5.44 -12.07 10.28
C GLU A 42 3.96 -12.00 10.69
N GLU A 43 3.23 -13.12 10.61
CA GLU A 43 2.24 -13.39 11.67
C GLU A 43 2.11 -14.90 11.94
N LYS A 44 3.02 -15.41 12.78
CA LYS A 44 2.79 -16.62 13.58
C LYS A 44 2.18 -16.20 14.94
N PRO A 45 1.49 -17.11 15.64
CA PRO A 45 0.07 -17.06 15.97
C PRO A 45 -0.24 -16.34 17.30
N LYS A 46 -1.20 -15.40 17.32
CA LYS A 46 -1.73 -14.86 18.59
C LYS A 46 -2.77 -15.78 19.21
N ARG A 47 -2.25 -16.58 20.13
CA ARG A 47 -2.88 -17.30 21.23
C ARG A 47 -3.86 -16.40 22.02
N THR A 48 -4.93 -17.04 22.53
CA THR A 48 -5.61 -16.82 23.83
C THR A 48 -6.84 -15.87 23.95
N LYS A 49 -7.92 -16.47 24.52
CA LYS A 49 -9.01 -15.93 25.37
C LYS A 49 -10.35 -15.51 24.73
N ARG A 50 -11.30 -16.45 24.72
CA ARG A 50 -12.70 -16.27 25.18
C ARG A 50 -12.99 -17.52 26.03
N SER A 51 -12.95 -17.54 27.35
CA SER A 51 -13.74 -16.81 28.37
C SER A 51 -15.24 -16.91 28.15
N LYS A 52 -15.86 -17.65 29.09
CA LYS A 52 -17.26 -17.61 29.56
C LYS A 52 -18.26 -18.54 28.85
N ASN A 53 -18.62 -19.60 29.57
CA ASN A 53 -20.00 -20.00 29.94
C ASN A 53 -19.83 -21.02 31.08
N GLU A 54 -19.97 -20.59 32.33
CA GLU A 54 -21.19 -20.70 33.15
C GLU A 54 -21.54 -22.15 33.46
N GLY A 55 -21.31 -22.52 34.72
CA GLY A 55 -21.79 -23.76 35.29
C GLY A 55 -23.20 -23.59 35.83
N GLU A 56 -24.00 -24.61 35.61
CA GLU A 56 -24.90 -25.22 36.60
C GLU A 56 -25.00 -26.71 36.26
#